data_AF-A0A2M7ZMB7-F1
#
_entry.id   AF-A0A2M7ZMB7-F1
#
_cell.length_a   1.000
_cell.length_b   1.000
_cell.length_c   1.000
_cell.angle_alpha   90.00
_cell.angle_beta   90.00
_cell.angle_gamma   90.00
#
_symmetry.space_group_name_H-M   'P 1'
#
loop_
_entity.id
_entity.type
_entity.pdbx_description
1 polymer ?
#
loop_
_entity_poly.entity_id
_entity_poly.type
_entity_poly.pdbx_seq_one_letter_code
_entity_poly.pdbx_strand_id
1 'polypeptide(L)'
;MKKNVFYLLSFFLLFTFGLTAQQEHELDSSIPELSGFHEVIYPIWHSAYPEKDYAALRGYLEDVNEGASKIFAAELPGILRDKLDSWNNGVNEFKTSVEEFNTAVSGTDDEVLLKAAEKLHSFYENLVRIVRPVLKEVDEFHKDMYVIYHYYLPEKQYDKIKLLGDGLVIKSEAITKAKLSKRLENKQDDFISAAEDLLSSAKDLKDLLQHEKYDAIDSAVEKMHSNYQTLEAIF
;
A
#
# COMPACT_ATOMS: atom_id res chain seq x y z
N MET A 1 -46.85 39.95 -13.97
CA MET A 1 -46.41 38.76 -13.22
C MET A 1 -45.32 38.04 -14.01
N LYS A 2 -44.06 38.44 -13.87
CA LYS A 2 -42.89 37.75 -14.43
C LYS A 2 -41.70 38.09 -13.55
N LYS A 3 -41.31 37.17 -12.68
CA LYS A 3 -40.03 37.08 -11.96
C LYS A 3 -40.02 35.69 -11.33
N ASN A 4 -38.86 35.05 -11.29
CA ASN A 4 -38.57 33.72 -10.70
C ASN A 4 -38.37 32.59 -11.73
N VAL A 5 -37.41 32.73 -12.64
CA VAL A 5 -36.71 31.58 -13.24
C VAL A 5 -35.25 31.98 -13.42
N PHE A 6 -34.48 32.05 -12.33
CA PHE A 6 -33.01 32.23 -12.43
C PHE A 6 -32.27 31.88 -11.12
N TYR A 7 -32.58 30.75 -10.48
CA TYR A 7 -31.76 30.23 -9.37
C TYR A 7 -31.78 28.70 -9.34
N LEU A 8 -31.32 28.04 -10.40
CA LEU A 8 -31.16 26.58 -10.39
C LEU A 8 -30.00 26.11 -11.29
N LEU A 9 -28.90 26.88 -11.32
CA LEU A 9 -27.73 26.56 -12.15
C LEU A 9 -26.39 26.89 -11.45
N SER A 10 -26.36 26.85 -10.11
CA SER A 10 -25.13 27.04 -9.33
C SER A 10 -24.89 25.97 -8.26
N PHE A 11 -25.64 24.87 -8.25
CA PHE A 11 -25.44 23.77 -7.28
C PHE A 11 -24.76 22.53 -7.86
N PHE A 12 -24.43 22.50 -9.15
CA PHE A 12 -23.84 21.32 -9.81
C PHE A 12 -22.31 21.36 -9.98
N LEU A 13 -21.66 22.46 -9.58
CA LEU A 13 -20.21 22.66 -9.75
C LEU A 13 -19.38 22.32 -8.51
N LEU A 14 -20.02 21.95 -7.39
CA LEU A 14 -19.33 21.58 -6.15
C LEU A 14 -19.11 20.07 -5.96
N PHE A 15 -19.70 19.22 -6.81
CA PHE A 15 -19.56 17.76 -6.68
C PHE A 15 -18.36 17.17 -7.45
N THR A 16 -17.83 17.86 -8.46
CA THR A 16 -16.71 17.33 -9.26
C THR A 16 -15.34 17.52 -8.61
N PHE A 17 -15.20 18.48 -7.69
CA PHE A 17 -13.94 18.70 -6.96
C PHE A 17 -13.71 17.68 -5.84
N GLY A 18 -14.77 17.13 -5.24
CA GLY A 18 -14.63 16.09 -4.21
C GLY A 18 -14.10 14.76 -4.75
N LEU A 19 -14.50 14.37 -5.97
CA LEU A 19 -14.08 13.11 -6.59
C LEU A 19 -12.58 13.08 -6.92
N THR A 20 -12.01 14.21 -7.33
CA THR A 20 -10.60 14.29 -7.73
C THR A 20 -9.65 14.28 -6.52
N ALA A 21 -9.99 15.01 -5.45
CA ALA A 21 -9.23 14.99 -4.21
C ALA A 21 -9.33 13.64 -3.46
N GLN A 22 -10.50 12.99 -3.50
CA GLN A 22 -10.65 11.64 -2.95
C GLN A 22 -9.80 10.61 -3.72
N GLN A 23 -9.77 10.71 -5.05
CA GLN A 23 -8.99 9.81 -5.89
C GLN A 23 -7.47 9.99 -5.67
N GLU A 24 -6.95 11.21 -5.45
CA GLU A 24 -5.53 11.41 -5.16
C GLU A 24 -5.10 10.81 -3.81
N HIS A 25 -5.90 10.96 -2.75
CA HIS A 25 -5.61 10.36 -1.44
C HIS A 25 -5.64 8.82 -1.50
N GLU A 26 -6.48 8.24 -2.35
CA GLU A 26 -6.56 6.79 -2.51
C GLU A 26 -5.34 6.18 -3.19
N LEU A 27 -4.52 6.95 -3.91
CA LEU A 27 -3.34 6.48 -4.63
C LEU A 27 -2.04 6.61 -3.86
N ASP A 28 -2.06 7.21 -2.67
CA ASP A 28 -0.92 7.23 -1.76
C ASP A 28 -0.95 5.98 -0.88
N SER A 29 0.14 5.21 -0.90
CA SER A 29 0.32 4.02 -0.05
C SER A 29 0.84 4.35 1.35
N SER A 30 1.00 5.65 1.68
CA SER A 30 1.45 6.09 2.99
C SER A 30 0.40 5.82 4.08
N ILE A 31 0.90 5.43 5.27
CA ILE A 31 0.11 5.34 6.50
C ILE A 31 0.79 6.25 7.53
N PRO A 32 0.25 7.45 7.79
CA PRO A 32 0.86 8.43 8.70
C PRO A 32 1.14 7.86 10.10
N GLU A 33 0.30 6.95 10.58
CA GLU A 33 0.41 6.33 11.90
C GLU A 33 1.67 5.46 12.03
N LEU A 34 2.09 4.78 10.96
CA LEU A 34 3.36 4.05 10.96
C LEU A 34 4.54 5.01 11.10
N SER A 35 4.53 6.12 10.34
CA SER A 35 5.58 7.14 10.45
C SER A 35 5.58 7.81 11.82
N GLY A 36 4.41 8.08 12.39
CA GLY A 36 4.30 8.64 13.75
C GLY A 36 4.82 7.68 14.82
N PHE A 37 4.57 6.38 14.68
CA PHE A 37 5.10 5.38 15.60
C PHE A 37 6.61 5.16 15.43
N HIS A 38 7.16 5.37 14.23
CA HIS A 38 8.60 5.33 14.02
C HIS A 38 9.34 6.29 14.95
N GLU A 39 8.81 7.49 15.19
CA GLU A 39 9.40 8.48 16.10
C GLU A 39 9.50 7.98 17.54
N VAL A 40 8.60 7.08 17.96
CA VAL A 40 8.63 6.44 19.29
C VAL A 40 9.63 5.27 19.31
N ILE A 41 9.60 4.41 18.30
CA ILE A 41 10.41 3.19 18.29
C ILE A 41 11.87 3.44 17.88
N TYR A 42 12.15 4.52 17.18
CA TYR A 42 13.50 4.90 16.75
C TYR A 42 14.47 5.01 17.93
N PRO A 43 14.22 5.82 18.98
CA PRO A 43 15.13 5.90 20.12
C PRO A 43 15.14 4.62 20.98
N ILE A 44 14.06 3.83 20.98
CA ILE A 44 14.07 2.48 21.58
C ILE A 44 15.10 1.60 20.89
N TRP A 45 15.03 1.50 19.55
CA TRP A 45 15.83 0.55 18.78
C TRP A 45 17.26 1.02 18.52
N HIS A 46 17.47 2.31 18.27
CA HIS A 46 18.77 2.87 17.90
C HIS A 46 19.58 3.39 19.10
N SER A 47 19.02 3.40 20.31
CA SER A 47 19.74 3.86 21.52
C SER A 47 19.49 2.94 22.72
N ALA A 48 18.27 2.89 23.25
CA ALA A 48 18.01 2.20 24.53
C ALA A 48 18.27 0.68 24.45
N TYR A 49 17.85 0.01 23.38
CA TYR A 49 18.05 -1.41 23.15
C TYR A 49 19.54 -1.80 23.05
N PRO A 50 20.37 -1.22 22.15
CA PRO A 50 21.78 -1.59 22.02
C PRO A 50 22.61 -1.24 23.27
N GLU A 51 22.25 -0.16 23.98
CA GLU A 51 22.91 0.22 25.24
C GLU A 51 22.44 -0.60 26.44
N LYS A 52 21.36 -1.39 26.28
CA LYS A 52 20.66 -2.08 27.37
C LYS A 52 20.24 -1.13 28.48
N ASP A 53 19.77 0.07 28.12
CA ASP A 53 19.21 1.03 29.06
C ASP A 53 17.77 0.62 29.43
N TYR A 54 17.69 -0.27 30.41
CA TYR A 54 16.41 -0.81 30.87
C TYR A 54 15.52 0.22 31.55
N ALA A 55 16.10 1.31 32.07
CA ALA A 55 15.33 2.40 32.64
C ALA A 55 14.66 3.21 31.52
N ALA A 56 15.40 3.53 30.46
CA ALA A 56 14.85 4.17 29.27
C ALA A 56 13.79 3.30 28.58
N LEU A 57 14.05 2.01 28.38
CA LEU A 57 13.08 1.08 27.78
C LEU A 57 11.74 1.08 28.53
N ARG A 58 11.78 1.03 29.87
CA ARG A 58 10.56 1.13 30.69
C ARG A 58 9.90 2.51 30.62
N GLY A 59 10.70 3.57 30.43
CA GLY A 59 10.22 4.94 30.28
C GLY A 59 9.35 5.18 29.05
N TYR A 60 9.54 4.41 27.97
CA TYR A 60 8.74 4.55 26.74
C TYR A 60 7.35 3.90 26.79
N LEU A 61 6.95 3.32 27.94
CA LEU A 61 5.68 2.58 28.04
C LEU A 61 4.46 3.39 27.57
N GLU A 62 4.36 4.64 27.99
CA GLU A 62 3.23 5.50 27.64
C GLU A 62 3.24 5.84 26.14
N ASP A 63 4.38 6.26 25.61
CA ASP A 63 4.56 6.61 24.19
C ASP A 63 4.28 5.42 23.27
N VAL A 64 4.74 4.22 23.64
CA VAL A 64 4.46 2.98 22.90
C VAL A 64 2.97 2.70 22.85
N ASN A 65 2.26 2.83 23.98
CA ASN A 65 0.83 2.57 24.02
C ASN A 65 0.02 3.61 23.25
N GLU A 66 0.37 4.90 23.38
CA GLU A 66 -0.29 5.97 22.63
C GLU A 66 -0.08 5.78 21.11
N GLY A 67 1.16 5.60 20.68
CA GLY A 67 1.49 5.43 19.27
C GLY A 67 0.91 4.15 18.67
N ALA A 68 0.96 3.03 19.38
CA ALA A 68 0.39 1.76 18.90
C ALA A 68 -1.14 1.85 18.77
N SER A 69 -1.82 2.56 19.68
CA SER A 69 -3.27 2.74 19.59
C SER A 69 -3.72 3.42 18.29
N LYS A 70 -2.89 4.32 17.75
CA LYS A 70 -3.14 4.98 16.45
C LYS A 70 -3.01 3.98 15.31
N ILE A 71 -2.00 3.12 15.32
CA ILE A 71 -1.85 2.03 14.33
C ILE A 71 -3.05 1.08 14.38
N PHE A 72 -3.55 0.72 15.56
CA PHE A 72 -4.72 -0.17 15.69
C PHE A 72 -6.00 0.40 15.07
N ALA A 73 -6.09 1.73 15.00
CA ALA A 73 -7.22 2.45 14.43
C ALA A 73 -7.00 2.89 12.97
N ALA A 74 -5.81 2.65 12.40
CA ALA A 74 -5.46 3.14 11.07
C ALA A 74 -6.23 2.37 9.99
N GLU A 75 -6.81 3.13 9.06
CA GLU A 75 -7.48 2.60 7.88
C GLU A 75 -6.51 2.53 6.71
N LEU A 76 -6.59 1.46 5.92
CA LEU A 76 -5.79 1.36 4.71
C LEU A 76 -6.31 2.32 3.63
N PRO A 77 -5.42 3.08 2.95
CA PRO A 77 -5.79 3.82 1.75
C PRO A 77 -6.28 2.86 0.66
N GLY A 78 -7.10 3.38 -0.25
CA GLY A 78 -7.78 2.58 -1.29
C GLY A 78 -6.83 1.70 -2.09
N ILE A 79 -5.66 2.21 -2.47
CA ILE A 79 -4.62 1.48 -3.21
C ILE A 79 -4.08 0.26 -2.46
N LEU A 80 -4.21 0.20 -1.12
CA LEU A 80 -3.78 -0.94 -0.32
C LEU A 80 -4.91 -1.95 -0.02
N ARG A 81 -6.08 -1.83 -0.67
CA ARG A 81 -7.23 -2.71 -0.42
C ARG A 81 -6.89 -4.19 -0.53
N ASP A 82 -6.10 -4.58 -1.51
CA ASP A 82 -5.70 -5.98 -1.72
C ASP A 82 -4.80 -6.52 -0.61
N LYS A 83 -4.26 -5.64 0.26
CA LYS A 83 -3.43 -5.99 1.41
C LYS A 83 -4.20 -6.01 2.73
N LEU A 84 -5.52 -5.81 2.72
CA LEU A 84 -6.33 -5.69 3.94
C LEU A 84 -6.19 -6.90 4.87
N ASP A 85 -6.20 -8.11 4.32
CA ASP A 85 -6.07 -9.32 5.14
C ASP A 85 -4.68 -9.43 5.79
N SER A 86 -3.61 -9.16 5.02
CA SER A 86 -2.24 -9.12 5.53
C SER A 86 -2.06 -8.04 6.58
N TRP A 87 -2.62 -6.85 6.35
CA TRP A 87 -2.61 -5.73 7.29
C TRP A 87 -3.29 -6.09 8.60
N ASN A 88 -4.53 -6.61 8.55
CA ASN A 88 -5.27 -6.99 9.74
C ASN A 88 -4.53 -8.06 10.57
N ASN A 89 -3.94 -9.05 9.89
CA ASN A 89 -3.11 -10.06 10.56
C ASN A 89 -1.87 -9.43 11.19
N GLY A 90 -1.14 -8.59 10.46
CA GLY A 90 0.04 -7.89 10.98
C GLY A 90 -0.29 -6.97 12.17
N VAL A 91 -1.42 -6.28 12.14
CA VAL A 91 -1.87 -5.40 13.25
C VAL A 91 -2.18 -6.23 14.49
N ASN A 92 -2.79 -7.41 14.33
CA ASN A 92 -3.03 -8.33 15.45
C ASN A 92 -1.72 -8.84 16.06
N GLU A 93 -0.74 -9.23 15.24
CA GLU A 93 0.57 -9.66 15.73
C GLU A 93 1.33 -8.51 16.42
N PHE A 94 1.28 -7.32 15.84
CA PHE A 94 1.86 -6.11 16.43
C PHE A 94 1.20 -5.79 17.78
N LYS A 95 -0.13 -5.88 17.88
CA LYS A 95 -0.86 -5.73 19.14
C LYS A 95 -0.39 -6.71 20.21
N THR A 96 -0.22 -7.99 19.85
CA THR A 96 0.36 -8.99 20.77
C THR A 96 1.77 -8.59 21.21
N SER A 97 2.60 -8.07 20.32
CA SER A 97 3.95 -7.60 20.70
C SER A 97 3.94 -6.41 21.68
N VAL A 98 2.96 -5.51 21.56
CA VAL A 98 2.75 -4.39 22.50
C VAL A 98 2.31 -4.90 23.87
N GLU A 99 1.39 -5.87 23.92
CA GLU A 99 0.95 -6.50 25.16
C GLU A 99 2.11 -7.21 25.90
N GLU A 100 2.98 -7.89 25.15
CA GLU A 100 4.19 -8.51 25.69
C GLU A 100 5.20 -7.47 26.21
N PHE A 101 5.40 -6.37 25.49
CA PHE A 101 6.23 -5.25 25.94
C PHE A 101 5.71 -4.63 27.24
N ASN A 102 4.40 -4.35 27.32
CA ASN A 102 3.75 -3.83 28.52
C ASN A 102 3.94 -4.76 29.74
N THR A 103 3.81 -6.07 29.51
CA THR A 103 4.02 -7.10 30.53
C THR A 103 5.47 -7.11 31.00
N ALA A 104 6.42 -7.05 30.07
CA ALA A 104 7.85 -7.07 30.38
C ALA A 104 8.31 -5.83 31.15
N VAL A 105 7.80 -4.64 30.79
CA VAL A 105 8.09 -3.39 31.50
C VAL A 105 7.65 -3.44 32.96
N SER A 106 6.50 -4.08 33.24
CA SER A 106 5.97 -4.24 34.60
C SER A 106 6.74 -5.26 35.44
N GLY A 107 7.57 -6.09 34.80
CA GLY A 107 8.40 -7.09 35.44
C GLY A 107 9.80 -6.61 35.83
N THR A 108 10.52 -7.46 36.56
CA THR A 108 11.91 -7.22 36.99
C THR A 108 12.93 -7.96 36.12
N ASP A 109 12.49 -8.68 35.10
CA ASP A 109 13.37 -9.47 34.23
C ASP A 109 13.78 -8.65 32.99
N ASP A 110 15.01 -8.18 33.00
CA ASP A 110 15.57 -7.33 31.94
C ASP A 110 15.83 -8.10 30.63
N GLU A 111 16.05 -9.42 30.67
CA GLU A 111 16.20 -10.22 29.45
C GLU A 111 14.86 -10.37 28.74
N VAL A 112 13.77 -10.52 29.50
CA VAL A 112 12.41 -10.52 28.96
C VAL A 112 12.07 -9.18 28.34
N LEU A 113 12.47 -8.06 28.98
CA LEU A 113 12.28 -6.71 28.43
C LEU A 113 13.02 -6.51 27.10
N LEU A 114 14.28 -6.94 26.98
CA LEU A 114 15.01 -6.86 25.72
C LEU A 114 14.31 -7.65 24.61
N LYS A 115 13.94 -8.90 24.88
CA LYS A 115 13.23 -9.73 23.88
C LYS A 115 11.91 -9.10 23.44
N ALA A 116 11.18 -8.50 24.37
CA ALA A 116 9.93 -7.82 24.04
C ALA A 116 10.17 -6.56 23.20
N ALA A 117 11.21 -5.78 23.47
CA ALA A 117 11.57 -4.60 22.68
C ALA A 117 11.99 -4.96 21.24
N GLU A 118 12.80 -6.01 21.07
CA GLU A 118 13.18 -6.53 19.74
C GLU A 118 11.96 -7.03 18.97
N LYS A 119 11.05 -7.74 19.66
CA LYS A 119 9.82 -8.24 19.07
C LYS A 119 8.91 -7.09 18.62
N LEU A 120 8.73 -6.07 19.46
CA LEU A 120 7.97 -4.86 19.13
C LEU A 120 8.49 -4.21 17.83
N HIS A 121 9.81 -4.03 17.72
CA HIS A 121 10.43 -3.49 16.51
C HIS A 121 10.23 -4.38 15.29
N SER A 122 10.41 -5.70 15.46
CA SER A 122 10.27 -6.66 14.37
C SER A 122 8.85 -6.67 13.78
N PHE A 123 7.81 -6.60 14.61
CA PHE A 123 6.43 -6.56 14.12
C PHE A 123 6.03 -5.21 13.55
N TYR A 124 6.55 -4.10 14.09
CA TYR A 124 6.42 -2.80 13.45
C TYR A 124 7.02 -2.79 12.04
N GLU A 125 8.24 -3.30 11.86
CA GLU A 125 8.90 -3.40 10.56
C GLU A 125 8.15 -4.31 9.57
N ASN A 126 7.45 -5.34 10.07
CA ASN A 126 6.59 -6.18 9.24
C ASN A 126 5.37 -5.40 8.72
N LEU A 127 4.74 -4.55 9.55
CA LEU A 127 3.66 -3.66 9.10
C LEU A 127 4.14 -2.71 8.01
N VAL A 128 5.29 -2.07 8.20
CA VAL A 128 5.91 -1.21 7.19
C VAL A 128 6.15 -1.98 5.88
N ARG A 129 6.58 -3.24 5.97
CA ARG A 129 6.83 -4.08 4.79
C ARG A 129 5.56 -4.46 4.04
N ILE A 130 4.45 -4.68 4.74
CA ILE A 130 3.16 -4.99 4.08
C ILE A 130 2.78 -3.85 3.14
N VAL A 131 2.89 -2.60 3.60
CA VAL A 131 2.34 -1.44 2.89
C VAL A 131 3.32 -0.83 1.90
N ARG A 132 4.63 -1.00 2.15
CA ARG A 132 5.65 -0.40 1.30
C ARG A 132 5.82 -1.21 0.02
N PRO A 133 5.77 -0.57 -1.17
CA PRO A 133 6.00 -1.27 -2.41
C PRO A 133 7.44 -1.80 -2.47
N VAL A 134 7.59 -3.02 -3.00
CA VAL A 134 8.90 -3.69 -3.08
C VAL A 134 9.80 -3.01 -4.11
N LEU A 135 9.22 -2.53 -5.21
CA LEU A 135 9.88 -1.77 -6.26
C LEU A 135 9.04 -0.55 -6.62
N LYS A 136 9.72 0.55 -6.92
CA LYS A 136 9.06 1.79 -7.33
C LYS A 136 8.30 1.59 -8.66
N GLU A 137 8.87 0.83 -9.58
CA GLU A 137 8.29 0.55 -10.90
C GLU A 137 6.96 -0.21 -10.79
N VAL A 138 6.85 -1.12 -9.81
CA VAL A 138 5.62 -1.87 -9.52
C VAL A 138 4.55 -0.95 -8.92
N ASP A 139 4.92 -0.05 -8.01
CA ASP A 139 4.02 0.97 -7.44
C ASP A 139 3.48 1.94 -8.51
N GLU A 140 4.35 2.43 -9.40
CA GLU A 140 3.96 3.34 -10.48
C GLU A 140 3.00 2.69 -11.48
N PHE A 141 3.17 1.39 -11.74
CA PHE A 141 2.23 0.60 -12.54
C PHE A 141 0.91 0.41 -11.80
N HIS A 142 0.97 0.02 -10.51
CA HIS A 142 -0.21 -0.23 -9.69
C HIS A 142 -1.13 0.99 -9.65
N LYS A 143 -0.62 2.21 -9.54
CA LYS A 143 -1.44 3.44 -9.53
C LYS A 143 -2.34 3.57 -10.77
N ASP A 144 -1.81 3.33 -11.96
CA ASP A 144 -2.63 3.38 -13.19
C ASP A 144 -3.61 2.21 -13.26
N MET A 145 -3.13 1.01 -12.93
CA MET A 145 -3.94 -0.21 -12.93
C MET A 145 -5.11 -0.11 -11.95
N TYR A 146 -4.87 0.44 -10.75
CA TYR A 146 -5.85 0.65 -9.70
C TYR A 146 -7.00 1.53 -10.18
N VAL A 147 -6.68 2.66 -10.82
CA VAL A 147 -7.69 3.55 -11.40
C VAL A 147 -8.46 2.84 -12.51
N ILE A 148 -7.77 2.12 -13.39
CA ILE A 148 -8.43 1.37 -14.46
C ILE A 148 -9.41 0.35 -13.89
N TYR A 149 -8.96 -0.46 -12.93
CA TYR A 149 -9.71 -1.59 -12.41
C TYR A 149 -10.88 -1.17 -11.51
N HIS A 150 -10.67 -0.21 -10.60
CA HIS A 150 -11.69 0.16 -9.62
C HIS A 150 -12.58 1.33 -10.05
N TYR A 151 -12.17 2.14 -11.03
CA TYR A 151 -12.91 3.34 -11.43
C TYR A 151 -13.37 3.32 -12.88
N TYR A 152 -12.47 3.04 -13.83
CA TYR A 152 -12.82 3.17 -15.25
C TYR A 152 -13.51 1.94 -15.81
N LEU A 153 -13.08 0.73 -15.43
CA LEU A 153 -13.65 -0.51 -15.92
C LEU A 153 -15.12 -0.70 -15.47
N PRO A 154 -15.51 -0.52 -14.19
CA PRO A 154 -16.89 -0.72 -13.75
C PRO A 154 -17.88 0.21 -14.45
N GLU A 155 -17.43 1.42 -14.78
CA GLU A 155 -18.18 2.45 -15.48
C GLU A 155 -18.03 2.38 -17.01
N LYS A 156 -17.33 1.37 -17.54
CA LYS A 156 -17.05 1.15 -18.97
C LYS A 156 -16.46 2.37 -19.68
N GLN A 157 -15.60 3.12 -18.98
CA GLN A 157 -14.94 4.32 -19.49
C GLN A 157 -13.74 3.96 -20.37
N TYR A 158 -13.97 3.17 -21.44
CA TYR A 158 -12.91 2.63 -22.30
C TYR A 158 -12.03 3.70 -22.94
N ASP A 159 -12.58 4.88 -23.25
CA ASP A 159 -11.80 6.01 -23.74
C ASP A 159 -10.75 6.47 -22.73
N LYS A 160 -11.07 6.46 -21.42
CA LYS A 160 -10.11 6.81 -20.37
C LYS A 160 -9.06 5.72 -20.18
N ILE A 161 -9.46 4.45 -20.29
CA ILE A 161 -8.52 3.32 -20.26
C ILE A 161 -7.54 3.43 -21.44
N LYS A 162 -8.03 3.80 -22.63
CA LYS A 162 -7.21 4.00 -23.84
C LYS A 162 -6.13 5.06 -23.64
N LEU A 163 -6.43 6.14 -22.93
CA LEU A 163 -5.45 7.20 -22.62
C LEU A 163 -4.29 6.70 -21.75
N LEU A 164 -4.50 5.63 -20.97
CA LEU A 164 -3.47 5.05 -20.08
C LEU A 164 -2.71 3.87 -20.72
N GLY A 165 -3.18 3.34 -21.85
CA GLY A 165 -2.61 2.12 -22.47
C GLY A 165 -1.12 2.22 -22.80
N ASP A 166 -0.66 3.35 -23.32
CA ASP A 166 0.78 3.57 -23.57
C ASP A 166 1.59 3.63 -22.27
N GLY A 167 1.03 4.28 -21.24
CA GLY A 167 1.65 4.39 -19.92
C GLY A 167 1.83 3.04 -19.25
N LEU A 168 0.82 2.17 -19.30
CA LEU A 168 0.89 0.80 -18.78
C LEU A 168 2.00 -0.03 -19.44
N VAL A 169 2.15 0.06 -20.76
CA VAL A 169 3.22 -0.65 -21.48
C VAL A 169 4.59 -0.12 -21.07
N ILE A 170 4.77 1.20 -21.03
CA ILE A 170 6.06 1.80 -20.60
C ILE A 170 6.42 1.39 -19.17
N LYS A 171 5.45 1.40 -18.26
CA LYS A 171 5.67 1.04 -16.84
C LYS A 171 5.96 -0.45 -16.68
N SER A 172 5.24 -1.32 -17.37
CA SER A 172 5.55 -2.76 -17.36
C SER A 172 6.91 -3.09 -17.99
N GLU A 173 7.34 -2.35 -19.03
CA GLU A 173 8.72 -2.44 -19.54
C GLU A 173 9.79 -1.94 -18.56
N ALA A 174 9.45 -1.04 -17.65
CA ALA A 174 10.34 -0.63 -16.57
C ALA A 174 10.47 -1.76 -15.52
N ILE A 175 9.36 -2.42 -15.17
CA ILE A 175 9.34 -3.56 -14.25
C ILE A 175 10.24 -4.69 -14.76
N THR A 176 10.17 -5.05 -16.05
CA THR A 176 11.02 -6.12 -16.62
C THR A 176 12.52 -5.81 -16.58
N LYS A 177 12.89 -4.53 -16.44
CA LYS A 177 14.28 -4.07 -16.33
C LYS A 177 14.72 -3.86 -14.88
N ALA A 178 13.79 -3.88 -13.93
CA ALA A 178 14.08 -3.66 -12.52
C ALA A 178 14.87 -4.82 -11.94
N LYS A 179 15.75 -4.51 -10.98
CA LYS A 179 16.57 -5.50 -10.29
C LYS A 179 16.11 -5.64 -8.86
N LEU A 180 15.92 -6.87 -8.42
CA LEU A 180 15.64 -7.14 -7.02
C LEU A 180 16.87 -6.85 -6.17
N SER A 181 16.62 -6.44 -4.93
CA SER A 181 17.70 -6.28 -3.94
C SER A 181 18.43 -7.60 -3.71
N LYS A 182 19.65 -7.54 -3.16
CA LYS A 182 20.44 -8.73 -2.81
C LYS A 182 19.68 -9.75 -1.95
N ARG A 183 18.78 -9.28 -1.07
CA ARG A 183 17.94 -10.11 -0.20
C ARG A 183 16.94 -10.98 -0.98
N LEU A 184 16.51 -10.53 -2.15
CA LEU A 184 15.48 -11.15 -2.97
C LEU A 184 16.04 -11.73 -4.26
N GLU A 185 17.36 -11.86 -4.38
CA GLU A 185 18.02 -12.31 -5.62
C GLU A 185 17.57 -13.71 -6.04
N ASN A 186 17.22 -14.56 -5.08
CA ASN A 186 16.74 -15.91 -5.33
C ASN A 186 15.33 -15.96 -5.94
N LYS A 187 14.61 -14.83 -5.95
CA LYS A 187 13.29 -14.66 -6.59
C LYS A 187 13.39 -13.97 -7.96
N GLN A 188 14.60 -13.67 -8.45
CA GLN A 188 14.80 -12.83 -9.63
C GLN A 188 14.25 -13.46 -10.91
N ASP A 189 14.39 -14.77 -11.08
CA ASP A 189 13.91 -15.48 -12.27
C ASP A 189 12.37 -15.52 -12.31
N ASP A 190 11.74 -15.84 -11.17
CA ASP A 190 10.28 -15.81 -11.00
C ASP A 190 9.74 -14.40 -11.26
N PHE A 191 10.43 -13.37 -10.74
CA PHE A 191 10.07 -11.97 -10.95
C PHE A 191 10.15 -11.56 -12.42
N ILE A 192 11.22 -11.94 -13.13
CA ILE A 192 11.36 -11.64 -14.57
C ILE A 192 10.22 -12.30 -15.34
N SER A 193 9.93 -13.57 -15.08
CA SER A 193 8.85 -14.29 -15.76
C SER A 193 7.49 -13.60 -15.53
N ALA A 194 7.14 -13.27 -14.29
CA ALA A 194 5.88 -12.59 -13.99
C ALA A 194 5.83 -11.17 -14.58
N ALA A 195 6.95 -10.47 -14.63
CA ALA A 195 7.03 -9.14 -15.24
C ALA A 195 6.81 -9.18 -16.75
N GLU A 196 7.32 -10.22 -17.43
CA GLU A 196 7.08 -10.45 -18.85
C GLU A 196 5.62 -10.78 -19.15
N ASP A 197 4.97 -11.58 -18.30
CA ASP A 197 3.53 -11.87 -18.40
C ASP A 197 2.68 -10.61 -18.20
N LEU A 198 3.05 -9.76 -17.24
CA LEU A 198 2.40 -8.47 -17.03
C LEU A 198 2.55 -7.56 -18.25
N LEU A 199 3.77 -7.43 -18.79
CA LEU A 199 4.04 -6.67 -20.02
C LEU A 199 3.23 -7.19 -21.22
N SER A 200 3.16 -8.50 -21.38
CA SER A 200 2.37 -9.14 -22.43
C SER A 200 0.89 -8.75 -22.33
N SER A 201 0.31 -8.87 -21.13
CA SER A 201 -1.10 -8.48 -20.90
C SER A 201 -1.37 -6.98 -21.09
N ALA A 202 -0.42 -6.11 -20.73
CA ALA A 202 -0.55 -4.68 -20.97
C ALA A 202 -0.54 -4.33 -22.47
N LYS A 203 0.28 -5.03 -23.26
CA LYS A 203 0.32 -4.90 -24.74
C LYS A 203 -0.98 -5.42 -25.37
N ASP A 204 -1.47 -6.59 -24.94
CA ASP A 204 -2.75 -7.14 -25.38
C ASP A 204 -3.90 -6.13 -25.16
N LEU A 205 -3.97 -5.55 -23.95
CA LEU A 205 -4.99 -4.55 -23.61
C LEU A 205 -4.89 -3.31 -24.51
N LYS A 206 -3.69 -2.78 -24.71
CA LYS A 206 -3.45 -1.63 -25.59
C LYS A 206 -3.92 -1.90 -27.02
N ASP A 207 -3.61 -3.07 -27.57
CA ASP A 207 -4.00 -3.43 -28.94
C ASP A 207 -5.53 -3.53 -29.08
N LEU A 208 -6.22 -4.09 -28.07
CA LEU A 208 -7.69 -4.14 -28.05
C LEU A 208 -8.32 -2.74 -28.02
N LEU A 209 -7.75 -1.81 -27.24
CA LEU A 209 -8.19 -0.41 -27.13
C LEU A 209 -8.01 0.37 -28.46
N GLN A 210 -7.02 -0.01 -29.27
CA GLN A 210 -6.80 0.61 -30.59
C GLN A 210 -7.79 0.13 -31.64
N HIS A 211 -8.34 -1.08 -31.50
CA HIS A 211 -9.27 -1.68 -32.47
C HIS A 211 -10.73 -1.64 -32.04
N GLU A 212 -11.04 -0.90 -30.97
CA GLU A 212 -12.40 -0.66 -30.46
C GLU A 212 -13.18 -1.96 -30.18
N LYS A 213 -12.46 -3.02 -29.78
CA LYS A 213 -13.04 -4.34 -29.44
C LYS A 213 -13.51 -4.35 -27.99
N TYR A 214 -14.48 -3.48 -27.66
CA TYR A 214 -14.88 -3.18 -26.29
C TYR A 214 -15.34 -4.41 -25.49
N ASP A 215 -15.98 -5.39 -26.13
CA ASP A 215 -16.45 -6.62 -25.47
C ASP A 215 -15.30 -7.49 -24.89
N ALA A 216 -14.07 -7.31 -25.39
CA ALA A 216 -12.89 -8.07 -24.93
C ALA A 216 -12.04 -7.31 -23.90
N ILE A 217 -12.32 -6.02 -23.66
CA ILE A 217 -11.49 -5.18 -22.78
C ILE A 217 -11.61 -5.62 -21.33
N ASP A 218 -12.82 -5.93 -20.86
CA ASP A 218 -13.06 -6.33 -19.48
C ASP A 218 -12.19 -7.54 -19.12
N SER A 219 -12.21 -8.59 -19.95
CA SER A 219 -11.35 -9.77 -19.75
C SER A 219 -9.85 -9.47 -19.86
N ALA A 220 -9.45 -8.51 -20.69
CA ALA A 220 -8.05 -8.12 -20.81
C ALA A 220 -7.55 -7.34 -19.58
N VAL A 221 -8.39 -6.47 -19.00
CA VAL A 221 -8.09 -5.78 -17.75
C VAL A 221 -8.01 -6.77 -16.59
N GLU A 222 -8.94 -7.72 -16.49
CA GLU A 222 -8.92 -8.80 -15.49
C GLU A 222 -7.66 -9.68 -15.58
N LYS A 223 -7.26 -10.03 -16.81
CA LYS A 223 -6.01 -10.78 -17.06
C LYS A 223 -4.79 -9.97 -16.60
N MET A 224 -4.72 -8.68 -16.96
CA MET A 224 -3.62 -7.81 -16.54
C MET A 224 -3.56 -7.66 -15.02
N HIS A 225 -4.71 -7.48 -14.38
CA HIS A 225 -4.81 -7.44 -12.91
C HIS A 225 -4.33 -8.75 -12.26
N SER A 226 -4.75 -9.90 -12.80
CA SER A 226 -4.30 -11.21 -12.30
C SER A 226 -2.79 -11.41 -12.43
N ASN A 227 -2.20 -10.96 -13.54
CA ASN A 227 -0.75 -11.00 -13.75
C ASN A 227 -0.01 -10.07 -12.78
N TYR A 228 -0.58 -8.90 -12.49
CA TYR A 228 -0.06 -8.00 -11.46
C TYR A 228 -0.08 -8.67 -10.07
N GLN A 229 -1.19 -9.30 -9.69
CA GLN A 229 -1.30 -10.01 -8.40
C GLN A 229 -0.30 -11.17 -8.30
N THR A 230 -0.06 -11.88 -9.41
CA THR A 230 0.95 -12.96 -9.48
C THR A 230 2.36 -12.40 -9.27
N LEU A 231 2.67 -11.24 -9.86
CA LEU A 231 3.94 -10.55 -9.65
C LEU A 231 4.12 -10.07 -8.20
N GLU A 232 3.08 -9.49 -7.58
CA GLU A 232 3.11 -9.07 -6.16
C GLU A 232 3.30 -10.27 -5.22
N ALA A 233 2.64 -11.40 -5.49
CA ALA A 233 2.71 -12.61 -4.66
C ALA A 233 4.10 -13.26 -4.60
N ILE A 234 5.04 -12.82 -5.44
CA ILE A 234 6.43 -13.25 -5.37
C ILE A 234 7.06 -12.77 -4.06
N PHE A 235 6.67 -11.63 -3.50
CA PHE A 235 7.38 -11.00 -2.39
C PHE A 235 6.89 -11.47 -1.03
#